data_AF-A0A2W2E1V4-F1
#
_entry.id   AF-A0A2W2E1V4-F1
#
_cell.length_a   1.000
_cell.length_b   1.000
_cell.length_c   1.000
_cell.angle_alpha   90.00
_cell.angle_beta   90.00
_cell.angle_gamma   90.00
#
_symmetry.space_group_name_H-M   'P 1'
#
loop_
_entity.id
_entity.type
_entity.pdbx_description
1 polymer ?
#
loop_
_entity_poly.entity_id
_entity_poly.type
_entity_poly.pdbx_seq_one_letter_code
_entity_poly.pdbx_strand_id
1 'polypeptide(L)'
;MDLWDMTKLLFRRWYISLPLMLAVLVLVGVASQVVKPDYSATAHIQLIPPPVVTGPDGRQKPIKNQWFDLGYAALGNATMIDVTRQSVLKQMAEEGLSDNVTVTMDRVPLFEIEAVGNSPEQATATADRMLTLIEDAVAERQTSLRVAESDLITTLALDDGSEVEVQNSKVMRVMVVALGAGLLLTAGVTVGVDAILRRRTRRRGGNGTASGAPEEAAGQPAAARPPAAAFDSEATQMVGTAGRPGPAAGAVAPRVARQPAGQQPARREQPGGERPVHRGNADPRRPAAAPPDADATIVLPVPHSTAWPRGSRTDRQ
;
A
#
# COMPACT_ATOMS: atom_id res chain seq x y z
N MET A 1 -32.45 13.43 10.78
CA MET A 1 -32.68 12.01 11.10
C MET A 1 -31.46 11.56 11.85
N ASP A 2 -31.61 11.16 13.11
CA ASP A 2 -30.49 10.64 13.89
C ASP A 2 -30.14 9.21 13.47
N LEU A 3 -28.89 8.80 13.71
CA LEU A 3 -28.41 7.44 13.41
C LEU A 3 -29.31 6.38 14.10
N TRP A 4 -29.81 6.71 15.29
CA TRP A 4 -30.74 5.89 16.06
C TRP A 4 -32.12 5.71 15.39
N ASP A 5 -32.63 6.77 14.75
CA ASP A 5 -33.88 6.69 13.98
C ASP A 5 -33.73 5.79 12.75
N MET A 6 -32.57 5.85 12.10
CA MET A 6 -32.26 5.00 10.95
C MET A 6 -32.21 3.52 11.36
N THR A 7 -31.53 3.21 12.46
CA THR A 7 -31.46 1.85 13.01
C THR A 7 -32.85 1.32 13.40
N LYS A 8 -33.68 2.12 14.09
CA LYS A 8 -35.08 1.74 14.38
C LYS A 8 -35.90 1.46 13.13
N LEU A 9 -35.71 2.25 12.08
CA LEU A 9 -36.38 2.04 10.78
C LEU A 9 -35.99 0.70 10.16
N LEU A 10 -34.70 0.35 10.18
CA LEU A 10 -34.17 -0.92 9.69
C LEU A 10 -34.79 -2.12 10.41
N PHE A 11 -34.91 -2.07 11.75
CA PHE A 11 -35.55 -3.13 12.53
C PHE A 11 -37.07 -3.20 12.33
N ARG A 12 -37.75 -2.07 12.18
CA ARG A 12 -39.20 -2.03 11.96
C ARG A 12 -39.62 -2.65 10.63
N ARG A 13 -38.75 -2.60 9.61
CA ARG A 13 -38.97 -3.19 8.29
C ARG A 13 -37.96 -4.29 7.97
N TRP A 14 -37.68 -5.14 8.95
CA TRP A 14 -36.76 -6.27 8.82
C TRP A 14 -37.04 -7.16 7.60
N TYR A 15 -38.31 -7.29 7.20
CA TYR A 15 -38.72 -8.06 6.01
C TYR A 15 -38.27 -7.46 4.66
N ILE A 16 -37.79 -6.21 4.61
CA ILE A 16 -37.19 -5.60 3.41
C ILE A 16 -35.68 -5.52 3.54
N SER A 17 -35.19 -5.07 4.70
CA SER A 17 -33.76 -4.86 4.93
C SER A 17 -32.98 -6.18 4.99
N LEU A 18 -33.54 -7.22 5.63
CA LEU A 18 -32.90 -8.53 5.73
C LEU A 18 -32.69 -9.21 4.38
N PRO A 19 -33.70 -9.37 3.49
CA PRO A 19 -33.46 -10.00 2.18
C PRO A 19 -32.55 -9.17 1.29
N LEU A 20 -32.58 -7.84 1.39
CA LEU A 20 -31.69 -6.98 0.62
C LEU A 20 -30.24 -7.08 1.12
N MET A 21 -30.03 -7.13 2.43
CA MET A 21 -28.72 -7.38 3.03
C MET A 21 -28.19 -8.77 2.65
N LEU A 22 -29.05 -9.78 2.63
CA LEU A 22 -28.68 -11.13 2.18
C LEU A 22 -28.31 -11.12 0.69
N ALA A 23 -29.06 -10.40 -0.16
CA ALA A 23 -28.72 -10.24 -1.57
C ALA A 23 -27.36 -9.55 -1.77
N VAL A 24 -27.05 -8.53 -0.96
CA VAL A 24 -25.73 -7.88 -0.97
C VAL A 24 -24.63 -8.87 -0.56
N LEU A 25 -24.83 -9.64 0.52
CA LEU A 25 -23.86 -10.65 0.96
C LEU A 25 -23.61 -11.72 -0.11
N VAL A 26 -24.67 -12.19 -0.78
CA VAL A 26 -24.55 -13.12 -1.91
C VAL A 26 -23.76 -12.48 -3.06
N LEU A 27 -24.07 -11.23 -3.40
CA LEU A 27 -23.41 -10.53 -4.51
C LEU A 27 -21.93 -10.26 -4.22
N VAL A 28 -21.58 -9.88 -2.98
CA VAL A 28 -20.19 -9.77 -2.52
C VAL A 28 -19.50 -11.13 -2.54
N GLY A 29 -20.18 -12.20 -2.11
CA GLY A 29 -19.68 -13.57 -2.19
C GLY A 29 -19.35 -14.00 -3.62
N VAL A 30 -20.25 -13.76 -4.57
CA VAL A 30 -20.01 -14.05 -5.99
C VAL A 30 -18.87 -13.18 -6.54
N ALA A 31 -18.86 -11.88 -6.22
CA ALA A 31 -17.79 -10.98 -6.66
C ALA A 31 -16.40 -11.42 -6.14
N SER A 32 -16.32 -11.95 -4.91
CA SER A 32 -15.08 -12.46 -4.33
C SER A 32 -14.49 -13.66 -5.08
N GLN A 33 -15.33 -14.43 -5.78
CA GLN A 33 -14.87 -15.56 -6.60
C GLN A 33 -14.37 -15.10 -7.98
N VAL A 34 -14.80 -13.93 -8.45
CA VAL A 34 -14.40 -13.37 -9.74
C VAL A 34 -13.09 -12.60 -9.63
N VAL A 35 -12.85 -11.93 -8.51
CA VAL A 35 -11.61 -11.19 -8.27
C VAL A 35 -10.52 -12.16 -7.85
N LYS A 36 -9.64 -12.51 -8.79
CA LYS A 36 -8.46 -13.32 -8.49
C LYS A 36 -7.49 -12.55 -7.59
N PRO A 37 -6.82 -13.22 -6.63
CA PRO A 37 -5.72 -12.60 -5.90
C PRO A 37 -4.55 -12.34 -6.84
N ASP A 38 -3.74 -11.34 -6.48
CA ASP A 38 -2.45 -11.13 -7.14
C ASP A 38 -1.39 -12.01 -6.42
N TYR A 39 -0.31 -12.33 -7.11
CA TYR A 39 0.78 -13.17 -6.60
C TYR A 39 2.08 -12.37 -6.62
N SER A 40 2.80 -12.33 -5.49
CA SER A 40 4.12 -11.70 -5.39
C SER A 40 5.20 -12.74 -5.45
N ALA A 41 6.22 -12.54 -6.27
CA ALA A 41 7.48 -13.28 -6.24
C ALA A 41 8.60 -12.30 -5.87
N THR A 42 9.44 -12.68 -4.92
CA THR A 42 10.55 -11.84 -4.46
C THR A 42 11.88 -12.48 -4.80
N ALA A 43 12.71 -11.81 -5.62
CA ALA A 43 14.05 -12.25 -5.98
C ALA A 43 15.11 -11.31 -5.39
N HIS A 44 16.31 -11.84 -5.16
CA HIS A 44 17.41 -11.11 -4.54
C HIS A 44 18.70 -11.30 -5.34
N ILE A 45 19.38 -10.21 -5.65
CA ILE A 45 20.65 -10.23 -6.41
C ILE A 45 21.66 -9.27 -5.82
N GLN A 46 22.86 -9.78 -5.53
CA GLN A 46 23.93 -9.02 -4.91
C GLN A 46 25.01 -8.66 -5.93
N LEU A 47 25.54 -7.43 -5.86
CA LEU A 47 26.75 -7.04 -6.56
C LEU A 47 27.98 -7.53 -5.79
N ILE A 48 28.83 -8.28 -6.46
CA ILE A 48 30.06 -8.86 -5.92
C ILE A 48 31.28 -8.08 -6.42
N PRO A 49 32.18 -7.63 -5.53
CA PRO A 49 33.45 -7.02 -5.90
C PRO A 49 34.29 -7.92 -6.83
N PRO A 50 35.09 -7.33 -7.73
CA PRO A 50 36.13 -8.09 -8.39
C PRO A 50 37.10 -8.71 -7.36
N PRO A 51 37.62 -9.91 -7.61
CA PRO A 51 38.54 -10.58 -6.70
C PRO A 51 39.85 -9.78 -6.57
N VAL A 52 40.30 -9.58 -5.34
CA VAL A 52 41.58 -8.91 -5.08
C VAL A 52 42.72 -9.88 -5.36
N VAL A 53 43.46 -9.64 -6.44
CA VAL A 53 44.62 -10.46 -6.80
C VAL A 53 45.88 -9.87 -6.16
N THR A 54 46.56 -10.67 -5.35
CA THR A 54 47.87 -10.33 -4.76
C THR A 54 48.98 -10.83 -5.68
N GLY A 55 49.88 -9.93 -6.09
CA GLY A 55 51.03 -10.24 -6.93
C GLY A 55 52.13 -11.02 -6.19
N PRO A 56 53.13 -11.54 -6.92
CA PRO A 56 54.28 -12.23 -6.33
C PRO A 56 55.11 -11.37 -5.37
N ASP A 57 55.02 -10.05 -5.50
CA ASP A 57 55.63 -9.05 -4.63
C ASP A 57 54.83 -8.78 -3.34
N GLY A 58 53.72 -9.51 -3.12
CA GLY A 58 52.82 -9.35 -1.98
C GLY A 58 51.92 -8.12 -2.06
N ARG A 59 51.93 -7.37 -3.17
CA ARG A 59 51.09 -6.18 -3.36
C ARG A 59 49.80 -6.53 -4.08
N GLN A 60 48.71 -5.89 -3.68
CA GLN A 60 47.43 -6.04 -4.36
C GLN A 60 47.45 -5.25 -5.66
N LYS A 61 47.03 -5.89 -6.76
CA LYS A 61 46.83 -5.19 -8.03
C LYS A 61 45.70 -4.17 -7.86
N PRO A 62 45.88 -2.89 -8.23
CA PRO A 62 44.82 -1.92 -8.17
C PRO A 62 43.70 -2.30 -9.14
N ILE A 63 42.46 -2.31 -8.65
CA ILE A 63 41.25 -2.51 -9.46
C ILE A 63 41.06 -1.28 -10.35
N LYS A 64 40.94 -1.47 -11.67
CA LYS A 64 40.71 -0.38 -12.63
C LYS A 64 39.27 -0.40 -13.11
N ASN A 65 38.34 0.03 -12.27
CA ASN A 65 36.92 0.10 -12.59
C ASN A 65 36.31 1.41 -12.08
N GLN A 66 35.86 2.28 -13.00
CA GLN A 66 35.28 3.58 -12.66
C GLN A 66 33.99 3.44 -11.84
N TRP A 67 33.20 2.38 -12.03
CA TRP A 67 32.02 2.11 -11.22
C TRP A 67 32.38 1.71 -9.79
N PHE A 68 33.50 1.00 -9.61
CA PHE A 68 34.02 0.68 -8.28
C PHE A 68 34.48 1.95 -7.56
N ASP A 69 35.15 2.87 -8.25
CA ASP A 69 35.61 4.16 -7.71
C ASP A 69 34.43 5.09 -7.32
N LEU A 70 33.35 5.08 -8.10
CA LEU A 70 32.11 5.82 -7.79
C LEU A 70 31.29 5.16 -6.66
N GLY A 71 31.57 3.90 -6.36
CA GLY A 71 30.88 3.07 -5.40
C GLY A 71 29.69 2.30 -5.98
N TYR A 72 29.38 1.15 -5.37
CA TYR A 72 28.32 0.24 -5.84
C TYR A 72 26.95 0.90 -5.96
N ALA A 73 26.66 1.89 -5.11
CA ALA A 73 25.39 2.61 -5.18
C ALA A 73 25.20 3.35 -6.51
N ALA A 74 26.28 3.87 -7.12
CA ALA A 74 26.21 4.54 -8.40
C ALA A 74 25.87 3.58 -9.54
N LEU A 75 26.55 2.42 -9.59
CA LEU A 75 26.24 1.36 -10.54
C LEU A 75 24.83 0.83 -10.32
N GLY A 76 24.45 0.55 -9.07
CA GLY A 76 23.15 -0.02 -8.75
C GLY A 76 21.99 0.92 -9.06
N ASN A 77 22.12 2.22 -8.77
CA ASN A 77 21.12 3.21 -9.16
C ASN A 77 21.00 3.35 -10.68
N ALA A 78 22.13 3.30 -11.41
CA ALA A 78 22.10 3.35 -12.87
C ALA A 78 21.38 2.12 -13.46
N THR A 79 21.69 0.93 -12.96
CA THR A 79 21.02 -0.32 -13.32
C THR A 79 19.53 -0.27 -13.00
N MET A 80 19.14 0.17 -11.80
CA MET A 80 17.73 0.31 -11.41
C MET A 80 16.97 1.23 -12.37
N ILE A 81 17.57 2.36 -12.76
CA ILE A 81 16.96 3.28 -13.74
C ILE A 81 16.78 2.60 -15.11
N ASP A 82 17.69 1.73 -15.53
CA ASP A 82 17.63 1.05 -16.82
C ASP A 82 16.52 -0.01 -16.88
N VAL A 83 16.42 -0.84 -15.85
CA VAL A 83 15.46 -1.95 -15.81
C VAL A 83 14.04 -1.49 -15.49
N THR A 84 13.87 -0.35 -14.80
CA THR A 84 12.55 0.23 -14.49
C THR A 84 12.04 1.22 -15.56
N ARG A 85 12.72 1.35 -16.70
CA ARG A 85 12.24 2.21 -17.79
C ARG A 85 10.91 1.68 -18.32
N GLN A 86 9.98 2.60 -18.62
CA GLN A 86 8.67 2.25 -19.15
C GLN A 86 8.74 1.44 -20.46
N SER A 87 9.76 1.64 -21.30
CA SER A 87 9.96 0.85 -22.51
C SER A 87 10.26 -0.62 -22.22
N VAL A 88 11.06 -0.90 -21.17
CA VAL A 88 11.41 -2.25 -20.74
C VAL A 88 10.20 -2.95 -20.14
N LEU A 89 9.47 -2.27 -19.23
CA LEU A 89 8.25 -2.83 -18.63
C LEU A 89 7.15 -3.11 -19.68
N LYS A 90 7.01 -2.23 -20.68
CA LYS A 90 6.07 -2.48 -21.80
C LYS A 90 6.47 -3.70 -22.62
N GLN A 91 7.77 -3.83 -22.93
CA GLN A 91 8.26 -5.01 -23.65
C GLN A 91 8.01 -6.29 -22.84
N MET A 92 8.24 -6.27 -21.53
CA MET A 92 7.92 -7.41 -20.66
C MET A 92 6.43 -7.77 -20.70
N ALA A 93 5.54 -6.76 -20.67
CA ALA A 93 4.10 -6.99 -20.82
C ALA A 93 3.71 -7.59 -22.18
N GLU A 94 4.37 -7.16 -23.27
CA GLU A 94 4.19 -7.74 -24.61
C GLU A 94 4.68 -9.21 -24.68
N GLU A 95 5.70 -9.56 -23.88
CA GLU A 95 6.19 -10.93 -23.69
C GLU A 95 5.28 -11.78 -22.77
N GLY A 96 4.19 -11.21 -22.23
CA GLY A 96 3.24 -11.88 -21.34
C GLY A 96 3.64 -11.88 -19.86
N LEU A 97 4.69 -11.14 -19.50
CA LEU A 97 5.13 -10.93 -18.12
C LEU A 97 4.35 -9.78 -17.46
N SER A 98 4.57 -9.56 -16.17
CA SER A 98 3.95 -8.44 -15.46
C SER A 98 4.74 -7.14 -15.65
N ASP A 99 4.03 -6.02 -15.76
CA ASP A 99 4.59 -4.66 -15.70
C ASP A 99 4.59 -4.09 -14.27
N ASN A 100 4.02 -4.82 -13.30
CA ASN A 100 3.99 -4.44 -11.90
C ASN A 100 5.21 -5.02 -11.16
N VAL A 101 6.34 -4.35 -11.32
CA VAL A 101 7.61 -4.71 -10.69
C VAL A 101 8.14 -3.56 -9.86
N THR A 102 8.58 -3.87 -8.66
CA THR A 102 9.29 -2.94 -7.78
C THR A 102 10.72 -3.43 -7.62
N VAL A 103 11.69 -2.57 -7.90
CA VAL A 103 13.11 -2.85 -7.67
C VAL A 103 13.60 -1.85 -6.64
N THR A 104 14.11 -2.36 -5.52
CA THR A 104 14.71 -1.57 -4.44
C THR A 104 16.14 -2.01 -4.24
N MET A 105 16.98 -1.09 -3.76
CA MET A 105 18.35 -1.40 -3.36
C MET A 105 18.55 -0.92 -1.92
N ASP A 106 19.01 -1.83 -1.05
CA ASP A 106 19.32 -1.51 0.34
C ASP A 106 20.78 -1.03 0.50
N ARG A 107 21.26 -0.86 1.74
CA ARG A 107 22.59 -0.32 2.07
C ARG A 107 23.75 -1.25 1.69
N VAL A 108 23.49 -2.54 1.63
CA VAL A 108 24.36 -3.53 0.98
C VAL A 108 23.97 -3.51 -0.49
N PRO A 109 24.89 -3.59 -1.47
CA PRO A 109 24.53 -3.56 -2.89
C PRO A 109 23.81 -4.86 -3.30
N LEU A 110 22.59 -4.96 -2.81
CA LEU A 110 21.64 -6.04 -2.88
C LEU A 110 20.37 -5.42 -3.43
N PHE A 111 19.95 -5.91 -4.58
CA PHE A 111 18.65 -5.58 -5.11
C PHE A 111 17.63 -6.57 -4.57
N GLU A 112 16.51 -6.02 -4.14
CA GLU A 112 15.28 -6.74 -3.86
C GLU A 112 14.33 -6.44 -5.02
N ILE A 113 13.82 -7.49 -5.62
CA ILE A 113 12.94 -7.45 -6.79
C ILE A 113 11.63 -8.06 -6.35
N GLU A 114 10.57 -7.25 -6.31
CA GLU A 114 9.21 -7.73 -6.07
C GLU A 114 8.44 -7.66 -7.39
N ALA A 115 8.04 -8.81 -7.92
CA ALA A 115 7.23 -8.92 -9.14
C ALA A 115 5.83 -9.42 -8.79
N VAL A 116 4.81 -8.66 -9.20
CA VAL A 116 3.40 -8.97 -8.89
C VAL A 116 2.67 -9.44 -10.15
N GLY A 117 2.31 -10.73 -10.22
CA GLY A 117 1.60 -11.35 -11.35
C GLY A 117 0.15 -11.72 -11.06
N ASN A 118 -0.61 -12.04 -12.11
CA ASN A 118 -1.96 -12.59 -12.00
C ASN A 118 -1.98 -14.12 -11.79
N SER A 119 -0.82 -14.76 -11.87
CA SER A 119 -0.59 -16.17 -11.52
C SER A 119 0.79 -16.33 -10.86
N PRO A 120 1.01 -17.42 -10.10
CA PRO A 120 2.33 -17.72 -9.53
C PRO A 120 3.42 -17.79 -10.61
N GLU A 121 3.12 -18.45 -11.74
CA GLU A 121 4.08 -18.65 -12.82
C GLU A 121 4.46 -17.32 -13.49
N GLN A 122 3.48 -16.42 -13.67
CA GLN A 122 3.75 -15.10 -14.21
C GLN A 122 4.62 -14.28 -13.25
N ALA A 123 4.37 -14.34 -11.94
CA ALA A 123 5.14 -13.61 -10.93
C ALA A 123 6.61 -14.09 -10.92
N THR A 124 6.85 -15.39 -10.81
CA THR A 124 8.20 -15.97 -10.83
C THR A 124 8.92 -15.73 -12.15
N ALA A 125 8.26 -15.93 -13.30
CA ALA A 125 8.87 -15.64 -14.61
C ALA A 125 9.23 -14.16 -14.78
N THR A 126 8.44 -13.26 -14.20
CA THR A 126 8.73 -11.82 -14.20
C THR A 126 9.94 -11.50 -13.32
N ALA A 127 10.04 -12.11 -12.13
CA ALA A 127 11.17 -11.94 -11.22
C ALA A 127 12.48 -12.45 -11.86
N ASP A 128 12.46 -13.64 -12.44
CA ASP A 128 13.60 -14.25 -13.15
C ASP A 128 14.03 -13.41 -14.38
N ARG A 129 13.06 -12.88 -15.13
CA ARG A 129 13.37 -11.95 -16.22
C ARG A 129 14.04 -10.68 -15.72
N MET A 130 13.55 -10.11 -14.61
CA MET A 130 14.12 -8.91 -14.02
C MET A 130 15.54 -9.15 -13.47
N LEU A 131 15.78 -10.33 -12.90
CA LEU A 131 17.11 -10.78 -12.51
C LEU A 131 18.07 -10.72 -13.71
N THR A 132 17.70 -11.38 -14.82
CA THR A 132 18.48 -11.38 -16.07
C THR A 132 18.73 -9.95 -16.59
N LEU A 133 17.69 -9.09 -16.57
CA LEU A 133 17.82 -7.70 -17.01
C LEU A 133 18.80 -6.89 -16.15
N ILE A 134 18.85 -7.16 -14.85
CA ILE A 134 19.81 -6.52 -13.93
C ILE A 134 21.23 -6.99 -14.24
N GLU A 135 21.44 -8.29 -14.47
CA GLU A 135 22.74 -8.84 -14.86
C GLU A 135 23.23 -8.22 -16.18
N ASP A 136 22.38 -8.21 -17.20
CA ASP A 136 22.67 -7.61 -18.51
C ASP A 136 22.99 -6.12 -18.39
N ALA A 137 22.20 -5.36 -17.63
CA ALA A 137 22.43 -3.93 -17.44
C ALA A 137 23.73 -3.65 -16.67
N VAL A 138 24.06 -4.44 -15.64
CA VAL A 138 25.35 -4.33 -14.92
C VAL A 138 26.52 -4.61 -15.87
N ALA A 139 26.41 -5.65 -16.70
CA ALA A 139 27.44 -6.01 -17.67
C ALA A 139 27.59 -4.94 -18.77
N GLU A 140 26.49 -4.43 -19.32
CA GLU A 140 26.48 -3.38 -20.35
C GLU A 140 27.12 -2.09 -19.83
N ARG A 141 26.76 -1.67 -18.61
CA ARG A 141 27.32 -0.45 -17.97
C ARG A 141 28.83 -0.53 -17.80
N GLN A 142 29.36 -1.68 -17.41
CA GLN A 142 30.81 -1.86 -17.26
C GLN A 142 31.51 -1.99 -18.61
N THR A 143 30.90 -2.69 -19.57
CA THR A 143 31.43 -2.83 -20.93
C THR A 143 31.52 -1.48 -21.64
N SER A 144 30.55 -0.58 -21.42
CA SER A 144 30.57 0.78 -21.99
C SER A 144 31.80 1.60 -21.57
N LEU A 145 32.38 1.29 -20.41
CA LEU A 145 33.60 1.91 -19.88
C LEU A 145 34.85 1.06 -20.13
N ARG A 146 34.74 -0.03 -20.89
CA ARG A 146 35.84 -0.95 -21.23
C ARG A 146 36.57 -1.49 -19.99
N VAL A 147 35.81 -1.82 -18.94
CA VAL A 147 36.36 -2.46 -17.74
C VAL A 147 36.90 -3.84 -18.13
N ALA A 148 38.09 -4.19 -17.66
CA ALA A 148 38.70 -5.49 -17.92
C ALA A 148 37.97 -6.60 -17.13
N GLU A 149 37.93 -7.83 -17.66
CA GLU A 149 37.22 -8.95 -17.01
C GLU A 149 37.68 -9.21 -15.57
N SER A 150 38.97 -9.03 -15.27
CA SER A 150 39.51 -9.20 -13.91
C SER A 150 39.02 -8.15 -12.91
N ASP A 151 38.47 -7.04 -13.40
CA ASP A 151 38.12 -5.86 -12.62
C ASP A 151 36.59 -5.62 -12.65
N LEU A 152 35.80 -6.56 -13.22
CA LEU A 152 34.34 -6.50 -13.27
C LEU A 152 33.70 -6.73 -11.89
N ILE A 153 32.71 -5.90 -11.57
CA ILE A 153 31.73 -6.17 -10.54
C ILE A 153 30.77 -7.22 -11.12
N THR A 154 30.63 -8.35 -10.44
CA THR A 154 29.75 -9.44 -10.90
C THR A 154 28.43 -9.40 -10.14
N THR A 155 27.44 -10.13 -10.62
CA THR A 155 26.17 -10.34 -9.93
C THR A 155 26.12 -11.76 -9.38
N LEU A 156 25.46 -11.92 -8.22
CA LEU A 156 25.11 -13.21 -7.66
C LEU A 156 23.65 -13.19 -7.25
N ALA A 157 22.84 -13.98 -7.95
CA ALA A 157 21.49 -14.30 -7.51
C ALA A 157 21.54 -15.06 -6.19
N LEU A 158 20.91 -14.51 -5.16
CA LEU A 158 20.73 -15.15 -3.85
C LEU A 158 19.41 -15.92 -3.79
N ASP A 159 18.40 -15.44 -4.52
CA ASP A 159 17.06 -16.01 -4.64
C ASP A 159 16.54 -15.75 -6.06
N ASP A 160 15.89 -16.74 -6.66
CA ASP A 160 15.33 -16.71 -8.02
C ASP A 160 13.84 -16.30 -8.07
N GLY A 161 13.22 -16.01 -6.92
CA GLY A 161 11.80 -15.68 -6.86
C GLY A 161 10.89 -16.90 -6.98
N SER A 162 11.40 -18.09 -6.64
CA SER A 162 10.60 -19.31 -6.54
C SER A 162 9.62 -19.29 -5.36
N GLU A 163 9.88 -18.47 -4.33
CA GLU A 163 8.94 -18.25 -3.23
C GLU A 163 7.86 -17.23 -3.66
N VAL A 164 6.62 -17.71 -3.75
CA VAL A 164 5.46 -16.92 -4.18
C VAL A 164 4.49 -16.69 -3.02
N GLU A 165 4.22 -15.43 -2.70
CA GLU A 165 3.23 -15.02 -1.72
C GLU A 165 1.90 -14.61 -2.38
N VAL A 166 0.77 -15.00 -1.78
CA VAL A 166 -0.57 -14.60 -2.26
C VAL A 166 -0.97 -13.25 -1.67
N GLN A 167 -1.06 -12.22 -2.52
CA GLN A 167 -1.48 -10.88 -2.13
C GLN A 167 -3.01 -10.73 -2.16
N ASN A 168 -3.64 -10.87 -0.99
CA ASN A 168 -5.09 -10.68 -0.82
C ASN A 168 -5.52 -9.22 -0.62
N SER A 169 -4.59 -8.27 -0.59
CA SER A 169 -4.85 -6.85 -0.31
C SER A 169 -5.88 -6.23 -1.27
N LYS A 170 -5.79 -6.54 -2.57
CA LYS A 170 -6.72 -6.07 -3.60
C LYS A 170 -8.12 -6.65 -3.41
N VAL A 171 -8.21 -7.95 -3.18
CA VAL A 171 -9.48 -8.66 -2.90
C VAL A 171 -10.16 -8.04 -1.69
N MET A 172 -9.41 -7.83 -0.60
CA MET A 172 -9.93 -7.24 0.63
C MET A 172 -10.44 -5.81 0.44
N ARG A 173 -9.71 -4.96 -0.30
CA ARG A 173 -10.17 -3.60 -0.62
C ARG A 173 -11.46 -3.62 -1.44
N VAL A 174 -11.55 -4.48 -2.45
CA VAL A 174 -12.77 -4.62 -3.27
C VAL A 174 -13.93 -5.10 -2.41
N MET A 175 -13.72 -6.09 -1.54
CA MET A 175 -14.76 -6.59 -0.64
C MET A 175 -15.27 -5.50 0.31
N VAL A 176 -14.37 -4.71 0.91
CA VAL A 176 -14.75 -3.60 1.81
C VAL A 176 -15.57 -2.54 1.07
N VAL A 177 -15.13 -2.13 -0.13
CA VAL A 177 -15.87 -1.15 -0.94
C VAL A 177 -17.22 -1.69 -1.38
N ALA A 178 -17.28 -2.94 -1.84
CA ALA A 178 -18.53 -3.58 -2.27
C ALA A 178 -19.53 -3.73 -1.12
N LEU A 179 -19.06 -4.15 0.06
CA LEU A 179 -19.90 -4.27 1.25
C LEU A 179 -20.40 -2.89 1.71
N GLY A 180 -19.53 -1.88 1.77
CA GLY A 180 -19.89 -0.52 2.14
C GLY A 180 -20.92 0.09 1.18
N ALA A 181 -20.71 -0.04 -0.13
CA ALA A 181 -21.64 0.42 -1.16
C ALA A 181 -22.98 -0.32 -1.07
N GLY A 182 -22.96 -1.64 -0.86
CA GLY A 182 -24.15 -2.46 -0.70
C GLY A 182 -24.98 -2.08 0.53
N LEU A 183 -24.33 -1.78 1.65
CA LEU A 183 -25.00 -1.29 2.87
C LEU A 183 -25.65 0.08 2.64
N LEU A 184 -24.96 1.01 1.98
CA LEU A 184 -25.51 2.33 1.64
C LEU A 184 -26.72 2.21 0.70
N LEU A 185 -26.62 1.34 -0.31
CA LEU A 185 -27.73 1.05 -1.22
C LEU A 185 -28.91 0.45 -0.46
N THR A 186 -28.66 -0.49 0.45
CA THR A 186 -29.68 -1.13 1.29
C THR A 186 -30.42 -0.10 2.14
N ALA A 187 -29.70 0.81 2.79
CA ALA A 187 -30.28 1.88 3.58
C ALA A 187 -31.11 2.84 2.71
N GLY A 188 -30.56 3.27 1.56
CA GLY A 188 -31.24 4.17 0.62
C GLY A 188 -32.55 3.59 0.07
N VAL A 189 -32.53 2.31 -0.35
CA VAL A 189 -33.72 1.60 -0.82
C VAL A 189 -34.77 1.47 0.28
N THR A 190 -34.35 1.12 1.51
CA THR A 190 -35.27 0.98 2.65
C THR A 190 -35.99 2.29 2.97
N VAL A 191 -35.26 3.41 3.01
CA VAL A 191 -35.83 4.75 3.24
C VAL A 191 -36.74 5.17 2.08
N GLY A 192 -36.31 4.93 0.84
CA GLY A 192 -37.10 5.24 -0.36
C GLY A 192 -38.45 4.50 -0.39
N VAL A 193 -38.45 3.20 -0.08
CA VAL A 193 -39.68 2.40 0.01
C VAL A 193 -40.59 2.89 1.14
N ASP A 194 -40.05 3.25 2.31
CA ASP A 194 -40.85 3.80 3.41
C ASP A 194 -41.50 5.15 3.03
N ALA A 195 -40.76 6.02 2.35
CA ALA A 195 -41.26 7.31 1.87
C ALA A 195 -42.42 7.13 0.87
N ILE A 196 -42.28 6.20 -0.08
CA ILE A 196 -43.32 5.89 -1.07
C ILE A 196 -44.58 5.32 -0.38
N LEU A 197 -44.41 4.38 0.56
CA LEU A 197 -45.53 3.79 1.29
C LEU A 197 -46.28 4.81 2.15
N ARG A 198 -45.57 5.70 2.86
CA ARG A 198 -46.18 6.79 3.65
C ARG A 198 -46.92 7.80 2.77
N ARG A 199 -46.39 8.11 1.58
CA ARG A 199 -47.07 8.99 0.62
C ARG A 199 -48.38 8.38 0.13
N ARG A 200 -48.43 7.05 -0.05
CA ARG A 200 -49.61 6.34 -0.54
C ARG A 200 -50.72 6.20 0.51
N THR A 201 -50.38 6.01 1.78
CA THR A 201 -51.38 5.98 2.87
C THR A 201 -52.02 7.34 3.12
N ARG A 202 -51.25 8.44 3.07
CA ARG A 202 -51.80 9.81 3.19
C ARG A 202 -52.83 10.13 2.10
N ARG A 203 -52.62 9.66 0.87
CA ARG A 203 -53.57 9.87 -0.23
C ARG A 203 -54.87 9.08 -0.09
N ARG A 204 -54.86 7.93 0.60
CA ARG A 204 -56.09 7.12 0.84
C ARG A 204 -56.88 7.61 2.05
N GLY A 205 -56.23 8.20 3.06
CA GLY A 205 -56.91 8.76 4.23
C GLY A 205 -57.60 10.11 3.99
N GLY A 206 -57.29 10.83 2.91
CA GLY A 206 -57.81 12.17 2.63
C GLY A 206 -59.18 12.24 1.94
N ASN A 207 -59.74 11.11 1.47
CA ASN A 207 -61.02 11.09 0.73
C ASN A 207 -62.24 10.65 1.59
N GLY A 208 -62.07 10.49 2.91
CA GLY A 208 -63.08 9.88 3.78
C GLY A 208 -63.95 10.82 4.62
N THR A 209 -63.63 12.12 4.74
CA THR A 209 -64.30 12.98 5.74
C THR A 209 -64.43 14.44 5.28
N ALA A 210 -65.01 14.63 4.09
CA ALA A 210 -65.53 15.93 3.66
C ALA A 210 -67.05 15.84 3.47
N SER A 211 -67.77 15.37 4.50
CA SER A 211 -69.23 15.46 4.55
C SER A 211 -69.70 15.73 5.98
N GLY A 212 -70.04 17.01 6.24
CA GLY A 212 -70.69 17.53 7.45
C GLY A 212 -69.75 18.32 8.37
N ALA A 213 -69.90 19.62 8.64
CA ALA A 213 -70.87 20.64 8.24
C ALA A 213 -70.24 22.02 8.49
N PRO A 214 -70.69 23.10 7.81
CA PRO A 214 -70.34 24.47 8.16
C PRO A 214 -71.21 24.94 9.32
N GLU A 215 -70.61 25.34 10.45
CA GLU A 215 -71.34 26.09 11.48
C GLU A 215 -70.57 27.33 11.93
N GLU A 216 -71.35 28.40 11.92
CA GLU A 216 -71.08 29.82 12.00
C GLU A 216 -70.58 30.31 13.38
N ALA A 217 -69.63 31.23 13.31
CA ALA A 217 -69.43 32.43 14.15
C ALA A 217 -69.93 32.49 15.62
N ALA A 218 -69.00 32.81 16.55
CA ALA A 218 -69.16 33.94 17.49
C ALA A 218 -67.86 34.25 18.30
N GLY A 219 -67.47 35.54 18.34
CA GLY A 219 -66.94 36.16 19.56
C GLY A 219 -65.44 36.49 19.67
N GLN A 220 -65.10 37.76 19.46
CA GLN A 220 -63.82 38.46 19.75
C GLN A 220 -63.71 38.84 21.26
N PRO A 221 -62.54 39.22 21.83
CA PRO A 221 -62.01 40.60 21.66
C PRO A 221 -60.48 40.77 21.69
N ALA A 222 -60.08 41.99 21.34
CA ALA A 222 -58.73 42.54 21.23
C ALA A 222 -57.98 42.71 22.56
N ALA A 223 -56.65 42.61 22.53
CA ALA A 223 -55.76 43.36 23.43
C ALA A 223 -54.33 43.51 22.87
N ALA A 224 -53.94 44.79 22.75
CA ALA A 224 -52.64 45.39 23.02
C ALA A 224 -51.35 44.96 22.27
N ARG A 225 -50.87 45.95 21.51
CA ARG A 225 -49.57 46.15 20.87
C ARG A 225 -48.49 46.57 21.90
N PRO A 226 -47.20 46.25 21.68
CA PRO A 226 -46.14 47.28 21.82
C PRO A 226 -45.29 47.46 20.54
N PRO A 227 -44.41 48.50 20.51
CA PRO A 227 -43.95 49.14 19.29
C PRO A 227 -42.58 48.65 18.74
N ALA A 228 -42.24 49.25 17.61
CA ALA A 228 -41.13 49.02 16.71
C ALA A 228 -39.71 48.99 17.30
N ALA A 229 -38.86 48.19 16.66
CA ALA A 229 -37.47 48.53 16.41
C ALA A 229 -37.16 48.21 14.94
N ALA A 230 -36.82 49.26 14.19
CA ALA A 230 -36.33 49.21 12.84
C ALA A 230 -34.97 48.51 12.77
N PHE A 231 -34.70 47.77 11.69
CA PHE A 231 -33.36 47.73 11.10
C PHE A 231 -33.45 47.45 9.60
N ASP A 232 -32.52 48.08 8.91
CA ASP A 232 -32.58 48.56 7.55
C ASP A 232 -32.60 47.49 6.45
N SER A 233 -33.29 47.88 5.38
CA SER A 233 -33.08 47.33 4.05
C SER A 233 -31.88 48.04 3.43
N GLU A 234 -30.87 47.29 2.99
CA GLU A 234 -29.97 47.77 1.96
C GLU A 234 -30.14 46.91 0.72
N ALA A 235 -30.62 47.58 -0.32
CA ALA A 235 -30.78 47.07 -1.66
C ALA A 235 -29.42 46.93 -2.33
N THR A 236 -29.25 45.89 -3.15
CA THR A 236 -28.53 46.05 -4.42
C THR A 236 -29.13 45.10 -5.45
N GLN A 237 -29.72 45.72 -6.45
CA GLN A 237 -30.24 45.16 -7.68
C GLN A 237 -29.30 45.61 -8.80
N MET A 238 -28.90 44.73 -9.72
CA MET A 238 -28.64 44.93 -11.16
C MET A 238 -28.38 43.54 -11.77
N VAL A 239 -29.20 42.99 -12.69
CA VAL A 239 -29.29 43.29 -14.15
C VAL A 239 -27.91 43.16 -14.81
N GLY A 240 -27.62 42.32 -15.81
CA GLY A 240 -28.41 41.40 -16.63
C GLY A 240 -27.53 40.88 -17.80
N THR A 241 -28.20 40.23 -18.75
CA THR A 241 -27.82 39.96 -20.16
C THR A 241 -27.02 38.71 -20.53
N ALA A 242 -27.55 38.06 -21.57
CA ALA A 242 -27.13 36.84 -22.24
C ALA A 242 -25.84 37.01 -23.07
N GLY A 243 -25.11 35.91 -23.27
CA GLY A 243 -23.99 35.79 -24.21
C GLY A 243 -23.50 34.34 -24.31
N ARG A 244 -23.19 33.92 -25.53
CA ARG A 244 -23.06 32.53 -26.02
C ARG A 244 -21.59 32.01 -25.88
N PRO A 245 -21.15 30.88 -26.51
CA PRO A 245 -20.29 29.86 -25.89
C PRO A 245 -18.82 29.91 -26.35
N GLY A 246 -17.96 29.08 -25.74
CA GLY A 246 -16.76 28.55 -26.40
C GLY A 246 -15.44 28.66 -25.62
N PRO A 247 -14.44 27.82 -25.96
CA PRO A 247 -13.54 27.17 -25.00
C PRO A 247 -12.10 27.72 -25.04
N ALA A 248 -11.34 27.59 -23.95
CA ALA A 248 -9.88 27.54 -24.01
C ALA A 248 -9.26 27.12 -22.66
N ALA A 249 -8.15 26.40 -22.81
CA ALA A 249 -7.26 25.88 -21.80
C ALA A 249 -6.73 26.92 -20.80
N GLY A 250 -6.45 26.46 -19.58
CA GLY A 250 -5.73 27.21 -18.57
C GLY A 250 -5.17 26.29 -17.50
N ALA A 251 -3.85 26.11 -17.54
CA ALA A 251 -3.05 25.28 -16.64
C ALA A 251 -3.28 25.63 -15.16
N VAL A 252 -3.56 24.61 -14.35
CA VAL A 252 -3.54 24.70 -12.89
C VAL A 252 -2.12 24.36 -12.44
N ALA A 253 -1.37 25.38 -12.03
CA ALA A 253 -0.10 25.21 -11.33
C ALA A 253 -0.34 24.67 -9.91
N PRO A 254 0.49 23.74 -9.40
CA PRO A 254 0.38 23.29 -8.02
C PRO A 254 0.89 24.35 -7.04
N ARG A 255 0.01 24.70 -6.10
CA ARG A 255 0.26 25.56 -4.94
C ARG A 255 1.23 24.86 -3.99
N VAL A 256 2.49 25.31 -3.96
CA VAL A 256 3.49 24.88 -2.96
C VAL A 256 3.02 25.34 -1.57
N ALA A 257 2.63 24.38 -0.74
CA ALA A 257 2.34 24.61 0.67
C ALA A 257 3.66 24.92 1.40
N ARG A 258 3.82 26.18 1.79
CA ARG A 258 4.91 26.68 2.61
C ARG A 258 4.72 26.16 4.04
N GLN A 259 5.49 25.14 4.40
CA GLN A 259 5.49 24.56 5.74
C GLN A 259 6.30 25.48 6.69
N PRO A 260 5.76 25.92 7.83
CA PRO A 260 6.48 26.77 8.77
C PRO A 260 7.57 25.98 9.49
N ALA A 261 8.74 26.62 9.61
CA ALA A 261 9.92 26.13 10.31
C ALA A 261 9.62 25.87 11.79
N GLY A 262 9.47 24.59 12.14
CA GLY A 262 9.40 24.09 13.51
C GLY A 262 10.80 23.84 14.07
N GLN A 263 11.01 24.38 15.27
CA GLN A 263 12.23 24.34 16.09
C GLN A 263 12.81 22.93 16.27
N GLN A 264 14.10 22.76 15.95
CA GLN A 264 14.90 21.62 16.37
C GLN A 264 15.24 21.74 17.87
N PRO A 265 14.92 20.75 18.72
CA PRO A 265 15.46 20.70 20.07
C PRO A 265 16.95 20.33 20.02
N ALA A 266 17.74 21.12 20.76
CA ALA A 266 19.18 20.97 20.91
C ALA A 266 19.56 19.53 21.32
N ARG A 267 20.37 18.90 20.48
CA ARG A 267 21.03 17.61 20.74
C ARG A 267 22.12 17.85 21.80
N ARG A 268 21.80 17.47 23.03
CA ARG A 268 22.70 17.47 24.19
C ARG A 268 23.88 16.54 23.89
N GLU A 269 25.07 17.11 23.80
CA GLU A 269 26.34 16.39 23.82
C GLU A 269 26.46 15.65 25.16
N GLN A 270 26.63 14.33 25.12
CA GLN A 270 27.00 13.51 26.26
C GLN A 270 28.46 13.09 26.08
N PRO A 271 29.37 13.54 26.97
CA PRO A 271 30.77 13.16 26.93
C PRO A 271 31.00 11.85 27.68
N GLY A 272 31.96 11.05 27.19
CA GLY A 272 32.81 10.19 28.02
C GLY A 272 32.17 8.96 28.64
N GLY A 273 32.26 7.83 27.95
CA GLY A 273 32.05 6.50 28.52
C GLY A 273 33.13 5.55 28.02
N GLU A 274 34.28 5.55 28.69
CA GLU A 274 35.33 4.55 28.54
C GLU A 274 34.74 3.14 28.67
N ARG A 275 34.98 2.28 27.68
CA ARG A 275 34.77 0.83 27.81
C ARG A 275 36.14 0.13 27.85
N PRO A 276 36.38 -0.72 28.87
CA PRO A 276 37.65 -1.42 29.02
C PRO A 276 37.80 -2.52 27.97
N VAL A 277 39.00 -2.55 27.39
CA VAL A 277 39.56 -3.63 26.58
C VAL A 277 39.59 -4.93 27.39
N HIS A 278 38.76 -5.90 27.01
CA HIS A 278 38.88 -7.28 27.49
C HIS A 278 39.83 -8.04 26.54
N ARG A 279 41.12 -8.02 26.92
CA ARG A 279 42.21 -8.78 26.33
C ARG A 279 42.05 -10.26 26.75
N GLY A 280 41.44 -11.06 25.90
CA GLY A 280 41.40 -12.52 26.05
C GLY A 280 42.78 -13.11 25.82
N ASN A 281 43.37 -13.64 26.89
CA ASN A 281 44.58 -14.47 26.86
C ASN A 281 44.31 -15.72 26.00
N ALA A 282 45.11 -15.89 24.95
CA ALA A 282 45.24 -17.15 24.24
C ALA A 282 46.01 -18.14 25.12
N ASP A 283 45.40 -19.28 25.39
CA ASP A 283 46.01 -20.43 26.07
C ASP A 283 46.94 -21.19 25.10
N PRO A 284 48.26 -21.28 25.34
CA PRO A 284 49.21 -21.93 24.44
C PRO A 284 49.31 -23.46 24.62
N ARG A 285 48.35 -24.13 25.30
CA ARG A 285 48.46 -25.57 25.61
C ARG A 285 47.45 -26.49 24.92
N ARG A 286 46.93 -26.13 23.74
CA ARG A 286 46.11 -27.07 22.95
C ARG A 286 47.00 -27.91 22.01
N PRO A 287 47.24 -29.21 22.27
CA PRO A 287 47.95 -30.09 21.35
C PRO A 287 47.16 -30.28 20.05
N ALA A 288 47.90 -30.35 18.94
CA ALA A 288 47.41 -30.57 17.59
C ALA A 288 46.63 -31.90 17.48
N ALA A 289 45.39 -31.82 17.04
CA ALA A 289 44.60 -32.98 16.66
C ALA A 289 44.96 -33.41 15.23
N ALA A 290 45.15 -34.72 15.07
CA ALA A 290 45.44 -35.45 13.84
C ALA A 290 44.38 -35.24 12.73
N PRO A 291 44.72 -35.50 11.45
CA PRO A 291 43.80 -35.33 10.33
C PRO A 291 42.66 -36.36 10.39
N PRO A 292 41.39 -35.98 10.10
CA PRO A 292 40.31 -36.93 9.98
C PRO A 292 40.33 -37.62 8.61
N ASP A 293 40.32 -38.94 8.65
CA ASP A 293 39.99 -39.82 7.53
C ASP A 293 38.61 -39.49 6.94
N ALA A 294 38.52 -39.60 5.62
CA ALA A 294 37.32 -39.43 4.83
C ALA A 294 36.31 -40.55 5.14
N ASP A 295 35.16 -40.18 5.73
CA ASP A 295 33.81 -40.77 5.52
C ASP A 295 32.90 -40.41 6.71
N ALA A 296 32.52 -39.12 6.81
CA ALA A 296 31.51 -38.68 7.76
C ALA A 296 30.22 -38.31 7.01
N THR A 297 29.27 -39.25 7.01
CA THR A 297 27.87 -38.99 6.69
C THR A 297 27.33 -37.95 7.68
N ILE A 298 27.04 -36.74 7.20
CA ILE A 298 26.44 -35.67 7.99
C ILE A 298 24.94 -35.98 8.14
N VAL A 299 24.56 -36.50 9.32
CA VAL A 299 23.17 -36.54 9.76
C VAL A 299 22.87 -35.22 10.48
N LEU A 300 22.08 -34.36 9.84
CA LEU A 300 21.58 -33.13 10.46
C LEU A 300 20.59 -33.49 11.59
N PRO A 301 20.76 -32.98 12.83
CA PRO A 301 19.76 -33.15 13.87
C PRO A 301 18.51 -32.32 13.55
N VAL A 302 17.36 -32.99 13.53
CA VAL A 302 16.03 -32.38 13.46
C VAL A 302 15.78 -31.59 14.76
N PRO A 303 15.50 -30.28 14.73
CA PRO A 303 15.18 -29.54 15.94
C PRO A 303 13.79 -29.95 16.44
N HIS A 304 13.74 -30.57 17.62
CA HIS A 304 12.51 -30.79 18.36
C HIS A 304 11.92 -29.44 18.77
N SER A 305 10.68 -29.18 18.38
CA SER A 305 9.89 -28.01 18.74
C SER A 305 9.72 -27.92 20.26
N THR A 306 10.42 -26.99 20.90
CA THR A 306 10.19 -26.65 22.31
C THR A 306 8.90 -25.84 22.41
N ALA A 307 7.88 -26.45 23.00
CA ALA A 307 6.63 -25.83 23.36
C ALA A 307 6.87 -24.62 24.27
N TRP A 308 6.44 -23.44 23.84
CA TRP A 308 6.42 -22.23 24.66
C TRP A 308 5.32 -22.32 25.72
N PRO A 309 5.61 -22.06 27.01
CA PRO A 309 4.59 -22.04 28.05
C PRO A 309 3.76 -20.75 27.96
N ARG A 310 2.43 -20.91 27.91
CA ARG A 310 1.47 -19.81 28.12
C ARG A 310 1.63 -19.24 29.52
N GLY A 311 2.13 -18.01 29.60
CA GLY A 311 2.07 -17.22 30.83
C GLY A 311 0.66 -16.72 31.09
N SER A 312 -0.03 -17.36 32.03
CA SER A 312 -1.22 -16.83 32.72
C SER A 312 -0.79 -16.02 33.95
N ARG A 313 -1.19 -14.75 34.04
CA ARG A 313 -1.31 -13.98 35.29
C ARG A 313 -2.26 -12.81 35.06
N THR A 314 -3.55 -12.91 35.41
CA THR A 314 -4.16 -12.63 36.73
C THR A 314 -3.74 -11.31 37.38
N ASP A 315 -4.78 -10.47 37.51
CA ASP A 315 -5.13 -9.61 38.65
C ASP A 315 -4.08 -8.68 39.26
N ARG A 316 -4.33 -7.37 39.09
CA ARG A 316 -4.30 -6.45 40.23
C ARG A 316 -5.49 -5.49 40.20
N GLN A 317 -6.07 -5.39 41.39
CA GLN A 317 -7.01 -4.40 41.89
C GLN A 317 -6.46 -2.98 41.79
#